data_AF-A0AA89RYC7-F1
#
_entry.id   AF-A0AA89RYC7-F1
#
_cell.length_a   1.000
_cell.length_b   1.000
_cell.length_c   1.000
_cell.angle_alpha   90.00
_cell.angle_beta   90.00
_cell.angle_gamma   90.00
#
_symmetry.space_group_name_H-M   'P 1'
#
loop_
_entity.id
_entity.type
_entity.pdbx_description
1 polymer ?
#
loop_
_entity_poly.entity_id
_entity_poly.type
_entity_poly.pdbx_seq_one_letter_code
_entity_poly.pdbx_strand_id
1 'polypeptide(L)'
;MVQQPSDECPHGVDDGACKHCYQEATKPSGEVTGEKTTRLIKTLSDIIHDQTVAMQSAIIEWQHGKGAEEGLNWIVNTLEGPGHLPDFDAPHGKHAQFWFNANQANPLPACFCGNPSSSLWMGQGFCCDEHYRKARANADAARTQGSRT
;
A
#
# COMPACT_ATOMS: atom_id res chain seq x y z
N MET A 1 26.54 46.94 2.77
CA MET A 1 27.63 46.09 2.22
C MET A 1 27.11 44.68 2.20
N VAL A 2 27.09 44.09 1.01
CA VAL A 2 26.30 42.92 0.61
C VAL A 2 26.74 41.67 1.39
N GLN A 3 25.80 40.93 1.94
CA GLN A 3 26.02 39.55 2.38
C GLN A 3 26.18 38.68 1.14
N GLN A 4 27.34 38.04 1.00
CA GLN A 4 27.58 36.97 0.02
C GLN A 4 28.04 35.70 0.74
N PRO A 5 27.76 34.53 0.14
CA PRO A 5 27.53 33.26 0.82
C PRO A 5 28.82 32.46 0.99
N SER A 6 28.91 31.69 2.06
CA SER A 6 29.98 30.72 2.27
C SER A 6 29.77 29.49 1.38
N ASP A 7 30.08 29.63 0.09
CA ASP A 7 30.09 28.56 -0.93
C ASP A 7 31.49 27.92 -1.11
N GLU A 8 32.40 28.07 -0.14
CA GLU A 8 33.75 27.51 -0.21
C GLU A 8 33.87 26.20 0.56
N CYS A 9 34.00 25.10 -0.18
CA CYS A 9 34.35 23.79 0.33
C CYS A 9 35.76 23.83 0.97
N PRO A 10 35.99 23.29 2.19
CA PRO A 10 37.29 23.36 2.89
C PRO A 10 38.45 22.63 2.19
N HIS A 11 38.20 21.97 1.05
CA HIS A 11 39.20 21.22 0.27
C HIS A 11 39.62 21.91 -1.05
N GLY A 12 39.23 23.17 -1.27
CA GLY A 12 39.53 23.91 -2.50
C GLY A 12 38.45 23.77 -3.57
N VAL A 13 38.20 24.86 -4.31
CA VAL A 13 37.17 24.97 -5.35
C VAL A 13 37.85 24.93 -6.71
N ASP A 14 37.84 23.75 -7.31
CA ASP A 14 38.30 23.52 -8.68
C ASP A 14 37.08 23.02 -9.46
N ASP A 15 36.30 23.96 -10.01
CA ASP A 15 35.37 23.85 -11.16
C ASP A 15 34.39 22.66 -11.28
N GLY A 16 34.12 21.93 -10.20
CA GLY A 16 33.10 20.90 -10.18
C GLY A 16 33.29 19.97 -8.99
N ALA A 17 32.44 20.16 -7.97
CA ALA A 17 32.26 19.31 -6.79
C ALA A 17 33.49 18.46 -6.42
N CYS A 18 34.31 18.93 -5.46
CA CYS A 18 35.45 18.19 -4.92
C CYS A 18 35.12 16.69 -4.83
N LYS A 19 35.89 15.84 -5.52
CA LYS A 19 35.64 14.39 -5.62
C LYS A 19 35.39 13.75 -4.25
N HIS A 20 36.03 14.26 -3.19
CA HIS A 20 35.86 13.78 -1.84
C HIS A 20 34.45 14.06 -1.29
N CYS A 21 33.94 15.28 -1.47
CA CYS A 21 32.58 15.65 -1.06
C CYS A 21 31.51 14.97 -1.93
N TYR A 22 31.75 14.80 -3.23
CA TYR A 22 30.86 14.04 -4.12
C TYR A 22 30.82 12.56 -3.73
N GLN A 23 31.97 11.96 -3.42
CA GLN A 23 32.06 10.59 -2.93
C GLN A 23 31.37 10.42 -1.58
N GLU A 24 31.49 11.37 -0.65
CA GLU A 24 30.74 11.31 0.60
C GLU A 24 29.23 11.47 0.42
N ALA A 25 28.79 12.36 -0.46
CA ALA A 25 27.37 12.54 -0.79
C ALA A 25 26.77 11.34 -1.55
N THR A 26 27.60 10.56 -2.26
CA THR A 26 27.18 9.38 -3.04
C THR A 26 27.52 8.05 -2.37
N LYS A 27 28.14 8.07 -1.19
CA LYS A 27 28.33 6.86 -0.36
C LYS A 27 26.94 6.29 -0.06
N PRO A 28 26.66 5.02 -0.41
CA PRO A 28 25.37 4.42 -0.10
C PRO A 28 25.16 4.43 1.41
N SER A 29 24.13 5.15 1.85
CA SER A 29 23.69 5.18 3.24
C SER A 29 23.12 3.81 3.61
N GLY A 30 24.00 2.92 4.08
CA GLY A 30 23.67 1.58 4.54
C GLY A 30 23.87 0.50 3.48
N GLU A 31 24.89 -0.33 3.69
CA GLU A 31 25.10 -1.52 2.86
C GLU A 31 24.01 -2.57 3.16
N VAL A 32 23.16 -2.81 2.17
CA VAL A 32 22.22 -3.94 2.12
C VAL A 32 23.04 -5.16 1.71
N THR A 33 23.59 -5.86 2.70
CA THR A 33 24.34 -7.10 2.46
C THR A 33 23.38 -8.24 2.14
N GLY A 34 23.84 -9.23 1.35
CA GLY A 34 23.04 -10.41 1.02
C GLY A 34 22.51 -11.16 2.26
N GLU A 35 23.26 -11.15 3.36
CA GLU A 35 22.85 -11.74 4.64
C GLU A 35 21.69 -10.98 5.29
N LYS A 36 21.74 -9.64 5.34
CA LYS A 36 20.64 -8.81 5.87
C LYS A 36 19.36 -9.00 5.05
N THR A 37 19.48 -9.04 3.73
CA THR A 37 18.36 -9.30 2.82
C THR A 37 17.77 -10.69 3.05
N THR A 38 18.62 -11.72 3.17
CA THR A 38 18.18 -13.09 3.44
C THR A 38 17.43 -13.18 4.76
N ARG A 39 17.94 -12.52 5.82
CA ARG A 39 17.28 -12.46 7.12
C ARG A 39 15.92 -11.77 7.04
N LEU A 40 15.83 -10.64 6.33
CA LEU A 40 14.57 -9.92 6.13
C LEU A 40 13.54 -10.79 5.40
N ILE A 41 13.95 -11.43 4.29
CA ILE A 41 13.07 -12.34 3.53
C ILE A 41 12.58 -13.47 4.41
N LYS A 42 13.45 -14.08 5.22
CA LYS A 42 13.06 -15.13 6.15
C LYS A 42 12.02 -14.61 7.15
N THR A 43 12.29 -13.48 7.81
CA THR A 43 11.36 -12.91 8.79
C THR A 43 10.00 -12.58 8.17
N LEU A 44 9.95 -11.99 6.98
CA LEU A 44 8.69 -11.74 6.28
C LEU A 44 7.97 -13.03 5.89
N SER A 45 8.72 -14.05 5.48
CA SER A 45 8.15 -15.36 5.13
C SER A 45 7.58 -16.06 6.36
N ASP A 46 8.27 -16.01 7.49
CA ASP A 46 7.79 -16.54 8.78
C ASP A 46 6.47 -15.85 9.18
N ILE A 47 6.40 -14.51 9.10
CA ILE A 47 5.19 -13.75 9.41
C ILE A 47 4.02 -14.17 8.51
N ILE A 48 4.22 -14.21 7.18
CA ILE A 48 3.15 -14.61 6.24
C ILE A 48 2.71 -16.06 6.49
N HIS A 49 3.65 -16.94 6.83
CA HIS A 49 3.36 -18.33 7.18
C HIS A 49 2.46 -18.41 8.41
N ASP A 50 2.83 -17.73 9.50
CA ASP A 50 2.06 -17.75 10.76
C ASP A 50 0.65 -17.17 10.58
N GLN A 51 0.50 -16.09 9.80
CA GLN A 51 -0.82 -15.54 9.44
C GLN A 51 -1.65 -16.54 8.64
N THR A 52 -1.02 -17.29 7.74
CA THR A 52 -1.69 -18.36 6.97
C THR A 52 -2.14 -19.50 7.87
N VAL A 53 -1.30 -19.91 8.83
CA VAL A 53 -1.64 -20.94 9.82
C VAL A 53 -2.82 -20.49 10.70
N ALA A 54 -2.87 -19.22 11.12
CA ALA A 54 -4.02 -18.70 11.87
C ALA A 54 -5.34 -18.79 11.07
N MET A 55 -5.32 -18.43 9.78
CA MET A 55 -6.48 -18.60 8.89
C MET A 55 -6.86 -20.07 8.68
N GLN A 56 -5.88 -20.98 8.57
CA GLN A 56 -6.14 -22.42 8.49
C GLN A 56 -6.78 -22.95 9.78
N SER A 57 -6.27 -22.55 10.94
CA SER A 57 -6.84 -22.90 12.25
C SER A 57 -8.31 -22.43 12.37
N ALA A 58 -8.63 -21.24 11.87
CA ALA A 58 -10.00 -20.75 11.82
C ALA A 58 -10.93 -21.67 11.01
N ILE A 59 -10.48 -22.16 9.86
CA ILE A 59 -11.24 -23.12 9.03
C ILE A 59 -11.39 -24.47 9.72
N ILE A 60 -10.32 -24.98 10.36
CA ILE A 60 -10.36 -26.23 11.11
C ILE A 60 -11.35 -26.14 12.28
N GLU A 61 -11.30 -25.06 13.06
CA GLU A 61 -12.24 -24.81 14.18
C GLU A 61 -13.68 -24.69 13.68
N TRP A 62 -13.90 -24.05 12.52
CA TRP A 62 -15.23 -23.99 11.91
C TRP A 62 -15.75 -25.38 11.52
N GLN A 63 -14.91 -26.21 10.88
CA GLN A 63 -15.34 -27.50 10.32
C GLN A 63 -15.40 -28.63 11.35
N HIS A 64 -14.55 -28.59 12.38
CA HIS A 64 -14.34 -29.70 13.31
C HIS A 64 -14.43 -29.31 14.79
N GLY A 65 -14.53 -28.02 15.09
CA GLY A 65 -14.60 -27.49 16.45
C GLY A 65 -15.98 -26.95 16.79
N LYS A 66 -16.00 -25.80 17.45
CA LYS A 66 -17.20 -25.15 17.98
C LYS A 66 -17.94 -24.27 16.96
N GLY A 67 -17.49 -24.24 15.71
CA GLY A 67 -18.16 -23.53 14.62
C GLY A 67 -17.50 -22.20 14.24
N ALA A 68 -18.15 -21.47 13.33
CA ALA A 68 -17.53 -20.33 12.63
C ALA A 68 -17.19 -19.14 13.55
N GLU A 69 -17.99 -18.90 14.58
CA GLU A 69 -17.76 -17.81 15.54
C GLU A 69 -16.47 -18.03 16.34
N GLU A 70 -16.26 -19.25 16.83
CA GLU A 70 -14.99 -19.62 17.48
C GLU A 70 -13.83 -19.68 16.49
N GLY A 71 -14.10 -20.03 15.23
CA GLY A 71 -13.13 -19.91 14.14
C GLY A 71 -12.62 -18.47 13.96
N LEU A 72 -13.51 -17.47 14.07
CA LEU A 72 -13.11 -16.06 13.97
C LEU A 72 -12.16 -15.62 15.09
N ASN A 73 -12.22 -16.23 16.28
CA ASN A 73 -11.31 -15.88 17.39
C ASN A 73 -9.83 -16.10 17.01
N TRP A 74 -9.52 -17.10 16.18
CA TRP A 74 -8.15 -17.31 15.67
C TRP A 74 -7.65 -16.13 14.84
N ILE A 75 -8.54 -15.52 14.05
CA ILE A 75 -8.22 -14.35 13.22
C ILE A 75 -8.18 -13.08 14.09
N VAL A 76 -9.16 -12.89 14.97
CA VAL A 76 -9.25 -11.71 15.85
C VAL A 76 -8.04 -11.61 16.76
N ASN A 77 -7.63 -12.69 17.43
CA ASN A 77 -6.47 -12.68 18.32
C ASN A 77 -5.17 -12.28 17.59
N THR A 78 -5.05 -12.68 16.33
CA THR A 78 -3.90 -12.34 15.48
C THR A 78 -3.87 -10.85 15.12
N LEU A 79 -5.03 -10.20 15.02
CA LEU A 79 -5.16 -8.77 14.73
C LEU A 79 -5.13 -7.91 16.00
N GLU A 80 -5.71 -8.37 17.10
CA GLU A 80 -5.81 -7.61 18.34
C GLU A 80 -4.45 -7.44 19.04
N GLY A 81 -3.65 -8.52 19.13
CA GLY A 81 -2.36 -8.49 19.84
C GLY A 81 -1.41 -7.37 19.36
N PRO A 82 -1.25 -7.18 18.04
CA PRO A 82 -0.46 -6.06 17.48
C PRO A 82 -1.21 -4.71 17.39
N GLY A 83 -2.51 -4.65 17.67
CA GLY A 83 -3.33 -3.45 17.52
C GLY A 83 -3.74 -3.14 16.07
N HIS A 84 -4.01 -4.16 15.26
CA HIS A 84 -4.43 -4.03 13.85
C HIS A 84 -5.95 -4.00 13.63
N LEU A 85 -6.75 -4.19 14.68
CA LEU A 85 -8.20 -4.00 14.58
C LEU A 85 -8.51 -2.50 14.38
N PRO A 86 -9.37 -2.14 13.41
CA PRO A 86 -9.78 -0.76 13.22
C PRO A 86 -10.61 -0.28 14.41
N ASP A 87 -10.43 0.98 14.79
CA ASP A 87 -11.38 1.67 15.66
C ASP A 87 -12.77 1.70 15.00
N PHE A 88 -13.82 1.55 15.80
CA PHE A 88 -15.19 1.50 15.30
C PHE A 88 -15.61 2.77 14.54
N ASP A 89 -15.03 3.91 14.91
CA ASP A 89 -15.28 5.22 14.29
C ASP A 89 -14.25 5.58 13.21
N ALA A 90 -13.32 4.67 12.88
CA ALA A 90 -12.39 4.87 11.77
C ALA A 90 -13.16 4.98 10.44
N PRO A 91 -12.63 5.73 9.45
CA PRO A 91 -13.20 5.77 8.11
C PRO A 91 -13.39 4.35 7.56
N HIS A 92 -14.63 4.02 7.19
CA HIS A 92 -15.03 2.69 6.70
C HIS A 92 -14.93 1.53 7.71
N GLY A 93 -14.76 1.79 9.02
CA GLY A 93 -14.69 0.75 10.07
C GLY A 93 -15.94 -0.15 10.16
N LYS A 94 -17.07 0.29 9.60
CA LYS A 94 -18.34 -0.48 9.51
C LYS A 94 -18.62 -1.05 8.11
N HIS A 95 -17.72 -0.82 7.15
CA HIS A 95 -17.87 -1.20 5.75
C HIS A 95 -16.67 -2.02 5.28
N ALA A 96 -16.68 -3.33 5.55
CA ALA A 96 -15.54 -4.22 5.33
C ALA A 96 -14.90 -4.11 3.93
N GLN A 97 -15.71 -4.05 2.86
CA GLN A 97 -15.18 -3.91 1.50
C GLN A 97 -14.48 -2.56 1.28
N PHE A 98 -15.01 -1.47 1.84
CA PHE A 98 -14.38 -0.16 1.72
C PHE A 98 -13.12 -0.06 2.57
N TRP A 99 -13.13 -0.64 3.77
CA TRP A 99 -11.92 -0.78 4.59
C TRP A 99 -10.82 -1.51 3.82
N PHE A 100 -11.13 -2.67 3.25
CA PHE A 100 -10.19 -3.46 2.46
C PHE A 100 -9.62 -2.67 1.29
N ASN A 101 -10.49 -2.06 0.47
CA ASN A 101 -10.08 -1.31 -0.72
C ASN A 101 -9.20 -0.10 -0.37
N ALA A 102 -9.49 0.59 0.74
CA ALA A 102 -8.75 1.78 1.18
C ALA A 102 -7.37 1.44 1.76
N ASN A 103 -7.23 0.29 2.42
CA ASN A 103 -6.07 -0.04 3.23
C ASN A 103 -5.14 -1.09 2.58
N GLN A 104 -5.38 -1.48 1.32
CA GLN A 104 -4.42 -2.29 0.55
C GLN A 104 -3.08 -1.55 0.43
N ALA A 105 -1.97 -2.28 0.34
CA ALA A 105 -0.64 -1.67 0.17
C ALA A 105 -0.53 -0.80 -1.10
N ASN A 106 -1.33 -1.11 -2.12
CA ASN A 106 -1.44 -0.35 -3.36
C ASN A 106 -2.94 -0.14 -3.69
N PRO A 107 -3.62 0.81 -3.03
CA PRO A 107 -5.04 1.01 -3.23
C PRO A 107 -5.30 1.60 -4.62
N LEU A 108 -6.44 1.24 -5.22
CA LEU A 108 -6.87 1.82 -6.49
C LEU A 108 -7.23 3.31 -6.31
N PRO A 109 -7.15 4.13 -7.37
CA PRO A 109 -7.69 5.49 -7.35
C PRO A 109 -9.14 5.50 -6.85
N ALA A 110 -9.50 6.51 -6.06
CA ALA A 110 -10.85 6.63 -5.54
C ALA A 110 -11.88 6.73 -6.69
N CYS A 111 -13.08 6.25 -6.41
CA CYS A 111 -14.19 6.45 -7.34
C CYS A 111 -14.56 7.92 -7.42
N PHE A 112 -15.23 8.35 -8.49
CA PHE A 112 -15.67 9.74 -8.63
C PHE A 112 -16.68 10.18 -7.55
N CYS A 113 -17.28 9.24 -6.81
CA CYS A 113 -18.11 9.54 -5.64
C CYS A 113 -17.32 9.69 -4.33
N GLY A 114 -16.00 9.54 -4.36
CA GLY A 114 -15.11 9.61 -3.19
C GLY A 114 -14.88 8.27 -2.47
N ASN A 115 -15.65 7.23 -2.76
CA ASN A 115 -15.49 5.93 -2.08
C ASN A 115 -14.26 5.14 -2.62
N PRO A 116 -13.63 4.32 -1.77
CA PRO A 116 -12.59 3.38 -2.17
C PRO A 116 -13.06 2.42 -3.27
N SER A 117 -12.23 2.26 -4.29
CA SER A 117 -12.58 1.47 -5.48
C SER A 117 -12.25 -0.01 -5.34
N SER A 118 -13.12 -0.88 -5.85
CA SER A 118 -12.89 -2.32 -5.96
C SER A 118 -12.44 -2.74 -7.37
N SER A 119 -12.61 -1.87 -8.36
CA SER A 119 -12.24 -2.15 -9.75
C SER A 119 -11.64 -0.93 -10.43
N LEU A 120 -10.88 -1.18 -11.49
CA LEU A 120 -10.16 -0.17 -12.26
C LEU A 120 -10.49 -0.32 -13.74
N TRP A 121 -10.73 0.79 -14.42
CA TRP A 121 -10.81 0.82 -15.87
C TRP A 121 -10.35 2.16 -16.41
N MET A 122 -9.44 2.12 -17.40
CA MET A 122 -8.86 3.32 -18.02
C MET A 122 -8.25 4.30 -17.01
N GLY A 123 -7.60 3.79 -15.95
CA GLY A 123 -6.98 4.60 -14.90
C GLY A 123 -7.96 5.20 -13.87
N GLN A 124 -9.27 5.05 -14.07
CA GLN A 124 -10.31 5.47 -13.15
C GLN A 124 -10.74 4.30 -12.26
N GLY A 125 -10.90 4.55 -10.96
CA GLY A 125 -11.43 3.55 -10.03
C GLY A 125 -12.96 3.60 -9.89
N PHE A 126 -13.55 2.45 -9.53
CA PHE A 126 -14.98 2.31 -9.31
C PHE A 126 -15.28 1.50 -8.03
N CYS A 127 -16.16 2.03 -7.18
CA CYS A 127 -16.61 1.37 -5.96
C CYS A 127 -17.73 0.34 -6.20
N CYS A 128 -18.42 0.41 -7.33
CA CYS A 128 -19.52 -0.49 -7.70
C CYS A 128 -19.71 -0.59 -9.21
N ASP A 129 -20.44 -1.63 -9.63
CA ASP A 129 -20.80 -1.91 -11.03
C ASP A 129 -21.54 -0.76 -11.71
N GLU A 130 -22.43 -0.09 -10.99
CA GLU A 130 -23.23 1.00 -11.55
C GLU A 130 -22.34 2.17 -12.00
N HIS A 131 -21.42 2.59 -11.14
CA HIS A 131 -20.46 3.66 -11.45
C HIS A 131 -19.55 3.28 -12.61
N TYR A 132 -19.11 2.03 -12.65
CA TYR A 132 -18.33 1.49 -13.75
C TYR A 132 -19.09 1.51 -15.08
N ARG A 133 -20.33 0.98 -15.10
CA ARG A 133 -21.17 0.93 -16.31
C ARG A 133 -21.48 2.34 -16.83
N LYS A 134 -21.77 3.28 -15.93
CA LYS A 134 -21.99 4.69 -16.28
C LYS A 134 -20.77 5.30 -16.95
N ALA A 135 -19.58 5.11 -16.37
CA ALA A 135 -18.34 5.64 -16.95
C ALA A 135 -18.02 5.02 -18.32
N ARG A 136 -18.24 3.71 -18.48
CA ARG A 136 -18.08 3.03 -19.76
C ARG A 136 -19.03 3.57 -20.83
N ALA A 137 -20.31 3.71 -20.51
CA ALA A 137 -21.31 4.27 -21.44
C ALA A 137 -20.94 5.71 -21.88
N ASN A 138 -20.47 6.54 -20.94
CA ASN A 138 -20.03 7.91 -21.26
C ASN A 138 -18.83 7.92 -22.21
N ALA A 139 -17.85 7.03 -22.00
CA ALA A 139 -16.68 6.93 -22.86
C ALA A 139 -17.02 6.40 -24.26
N ASP A 140 -17.91 5.42 -24.36
CA ASP A 140 -18.39 4.89 -25.64
C ASP A 140 -19.18 5.97 -26.42
N ALA A 141 -20.00 6.76 -25.72
CA ALA A 141 -20.68 7.91 -26.31
C ALA A 141 -19.68 8.98 -26.82
N ALA A 142 -18.66 9.32 -26.01
CA ALA A 142 -17.62 10.28 -26.41
C ALA A 142 -16.82 9.80 -27.63
N ARG A 143 -16.48 8.51 -27.70
CA ARG A 143 -15.82 7.90 -28.87
C ARG A 143 -16.68 8.00 -30.14
N THR A 144 -17.98 7.72 -30.01
CA THR A 144 -18.92 7.80 -31.12
C THR A 144 -19.08 9.23 -31.63
N GLN A 145 -19.02 10.22 -30.74
CA GLN A 145 -19.11 11.64 -31.08
C GLN A 145 -17.81 12.15 -31.74
N GLY A 146 -16.63 11.78 -31.23
CA GLY A 146 -15.34 12.17 -31.81
C GLY A 146 -15.04 11.54 -33.18
N SER A 147 -15.71 10.44 -33.54
CA SER A 147 -15.60 9.84 -34.88
C SER A 147 -16.47 10.54 -35.95
N ARG A 148 -17.34 11.50 -35.57
CA ARG A 148 -18.23 12.23 -36.49
C ARG A 148 -17.75 13.64 -36.86
N THR A 149 -16.61 14.05 -36.32
CA THR A 149 -15.90 15.30 -36.64
C THR A 149 -14.64 14.99 -37.43
#